data_AF-A0A2V6KLR3-F1
#
_entry.id   AF-A0A2V6KLR3-F1
#
_cell.length_a   1.000
_cell.length_b   1.000
_cell.length_c   1.000
_cell.angle_alpha   90.00
_cell.angle_beta   90.00
_cell.angle_gamma   90.00
#
_symmetry.space_group_name_H-M   'P 1'
#
loop_
_entity.id
_entity.type
_entity.pdbx_description
1 polymer ?
#
loop_
_entity_poly.entity_id
_entity_poly.type
_entity_poly.pdbx_seq_one_letter_code
_entity_poly.pdbx_strand_id
1 'polypeptide(L)'
;MRAFKRRFVFAAGVVLLVLFWAIAVGPEPPARISISPEELVRAVTIQRDSLIDLCLIEHVDPNGRDAQGRTPLLIATSQQDWKTARRLVEAGAVVDLADKNRFTPLMAAAMHGNLEIFQLLLARSTNLHAEATCTDRRDLLGVALEGENPEIVKTVVERLPLMPQWKTSTRRALTAALQAGNKDQIRSLLRKHSTPPTPEGRNVPFLAYSLAGNNSSLFSTLLGCGADPNTVLPSRCDKDFLALLPSKSLRSYVEEDRNLTVVMLAAGLGQDDYLRALLDAGANRNRLTSRDKMSALDIAAETGHWRAAQVLLGGGPSPDRLRLEISLALQR
;
A
#
# COMPACT_ATOMS: atom_id res chain seq x y z
N MET A 1 -2.03 20.51 -100.56
CA MET A 1 -2.07 19.59 -99.39
C MET A 1 -0.99 19.79 -98.31
N ARG A 2 -0.12 20.84 -98.33
CA ARG A 2 0.96 21.01 -97.31
C ARG A 2 0.66 21.97 -96.14
N ALA A 3 -0.35 22.85 -96.24
CA ALA A 3 -0.63 23.84 -95.20
C ALA A 3 -1.44 23.29 -94.00
N PHE A 4 -2.26 22.26 -94.23
CA PHE A 4 -3.16 21.69 -93.20
C PHE A 4 -2.40 20.86 -92.14
N LYS A 5 -1.30 20.18 -92.52
CA LYS A 5 -0.48 19.37 -91.60
C LYS A 5 0.29 20.21 -90.56
N ARG A 6 0.71 21.44 -90.87
CA ARG A 6 1.49 22.28 -89.94
C ARG A 6 0.65 22.84 -88.79
N ARG A 7 -0.62 23.20 -89.03
CA ARG A 7 -1.53 23.68 -87.97
C ARG A 7 -1.86 22.59 -86.96
N PHE A 8 -2.01 21.35 -87.41
CA PHE A 8 -2.32 20.22 -86.53
C PHE A 8 -1.13 19.83 -85.65
N VAL A 9 0.10 19.84 -86.19
CA VAL A 9 1.32 19.59 -85.41
C VAL A 9 1.57 20.68 -84.38
N PHE A 10 1.29 21.94 -84.72
CA PHE A 10 1.41 23.06 -83.78
C PHE A 10 0.34 22.99 -82.67
N ALA A 11 -0.91 22.69 -83.04
CA ALA A 11 -1.99 22.52 -82.07
C ALA A 11 -1.76 21.33 -81.13
N ALA A 12 -1.31 20.19 -81.66
CA ALA A 12 -0.94 19.03 -80.86
C ALA A 12 0.25 19.31 -79.94
N GLY A 13 1.25 20.05 -80.43
CA GLY A 13 2.40 20.48 -79.62
C GLY A 13 2.00 21.41 -78.47
N VAL A 14 1.10 22.36 -78.71
CA VAL A 14 0.57 23.25 -77.66
C VAL A 14 -0.26 22.47 -76.64
N VAL A 15 -1.11 21.52 -77.08
CA VAL A 15 -1.90 20.68 -76.16
C VAL A 15 -0.99 19.80 -75.29
N LEU A 16 0.08 19.24 -75.87
CA LEU A 16 1.09 18.50 -75.12
C LEU A 16 1.85 19.40 -74.13
N LEU A 17 2.14 20.64 -74.51
CA LEU A 17 2.78 21.62 -73.63
C LEU A 17 1.87 22.04 -72.48
N VAL A 18 0.57 22.22 -72.74
CA VAL A 18 -0.45 22.50 -71.71
C VAL A 18 -0.66 21.29 -70.81
N LEU A 19 -0.71 20.07 -71.35
CA LEU A 19 -0.79 18.84 -70.55
C LEU A 19 0.48 18.63 -69.69
N PHE A 20 1.65 18.91 -70.25
CA PHE A 20 2.92 18.84 -69.52
C PHE A 20 2.99 19.90 -68.40
N TRP A 21 2.52 21.13 -68.68
CA TRP A 21 2.36 22.16 -67.65
C TRP A 21 1.29 21.80 -66.61
N ALA A 22 0.19 21.17 -67.00
CA ALA A 22 -0.85 20.74 -66.06
C ALA A 22 -0.40 19.60 -65.15
N ILE A 23 0.53 18.76 -65.59
CA ILE A 23 1.16 17.71 -64.76
C ILE A 23 2.28 18.30 -63.88
N ALA A 24 3.04 19.28 -64.39
CA ALA A 24 4.09 19.98 -63.64
C ALA A 24 3.53 20.95 -62.58
N VAL A 25 2.31 21.47 -62.80
CA VAL A 25 1.51 22.27 -61.85
C VAL A 25 0.34 21.41 -61.34
N GLY A 26 0.58 20.12 -61.11
CA GLY A 26 -0.33 19.32 -60.29
C GLY A 26 -0.40 19.96 -58.89
N PRO A 27 -1.57 19.97 -58.22
CA PRO A 27 -1.65 20.48 -56.86
C PRO A 27 -0.60 19.76 -56.03
N GLU A 28 0.24 20.52 -55.31
CA GLU A 28 1.17 19.93 -54.35
C GLU A 28 0.39 18.90 -53.53
N PRO A 29 0.91 17.68 -53.32
CA PRO A 29 0.23 16.72 -52.45
C PRO A 29 -0.07 17.46 -51.16
N PRO A 30 -1.34 17.47 -50.69
CA PRO A 30 -1.73 18.30 -49.56
C PRO A 30 -0.72 18.03 -48.46
N ALA A 31 -0.04 19.08 -47.99
CA ALA A 31 0.96 18.98 -46.96
C ALA A 31 0.36 18.09 -45.88
N ARG A 32 0.84 16.84 -45.75
CA ARG A 32 0.34 15.95 -44.69
C ARG A 32 0.65 16.73 -43.44
N ILE A 33 -0.38 17.23 -42.77
CA ILE A 33 -0.23 17.84 -41.47
C ILE A 33 0.33 16.71 -40.63
N SER A 34 1.65 16.68 -40.46
CA SER A 34 2.31 15.68 -39.64
C SER A 34 2.01 16.09 -38.22
N ILE A 35 0.83 15.69 -37.74
CA ILE A 35 0.38 15.97 -36.39
C ILE A 35 1.43 15.36 -35.47
N SER A 36 2.15 16.21 -34.74
CA SER A 36 3.22 15.74 -33.88
C SER A 36 2.62 15.11 -32.61
N PRO A 37 3.32 14.15 -31.97
CA PRO A 37 2.89 13.61 -30.67
C PRO A 37 2.68 14.69 -29.60
N GLU A 38 3.41 15.82 -29.70
CA GLU A 38 3.23 16.98 -28.81
C GLU A 38 1.88 17.66 -29.02
N GLU A 39 1.32 17.62 -30.23
CA GLU A 39 -0.01 18.18 -30.49
C GLU A 39 -1.11 17.38 -29.81
N LEU A 40 -0.98 16.05 -29.76
CA LEU A 40 -1.88 15.19 -28.99
C LEU A 40 -1.77 15.49 -27.49
N VAL A 41 -0.54 15.61 -26.96
CA VAL A 41 -0.31 15.99 -25.56
C VAL A 41 -0.96 17.34 -25.24
N ARG A 42 -0.79 18.33 -26.12
CA ARG A 42 -1.41 19.66 -25.99
C ARG A 42 -2.93 19.57 -26.07
N ALA A 43 -3.49 18.81 -27.01
CA ALA A 43 -4.92 18.63 -27.20
C ALA A 43 -5.61 18.02 -25.97
N VAL A 44 -4.98 17.00 -25.37
CA VAL A 44 -5.44 16.41 -24.10
C VAL A 44 -5.29 17.40 -22.95
N THR A 45 -4.18 18.15 -22.89
CA THR A 45 -3.99 19.17 -21.84
C THR A 45 -5.10 20.21 -21.83
N ILE A 46 -5.56 20.65 -23.00
CA ILE A 46 -6.64 21.65 -23.15
C ILE A 46 -8.05 21.01 -23.22
N GLN A 47 -8.17 19.69 -23.12
CA GLN A 47 -9.43 18.94 -23.23
C GLN A 47 -10.24 19.24 -24.52
N ARG A 48 -9.54 19.36 -25.66
CA ARG A 48 -10.20 19.66 -26.93
C ARG A 48 -10.52 18.37 -27.69
N ASP A 49 -11.70 17.81 -27.39
CA ASP A 49 -12.20 16.54 -27.96
C ASP A 49 -12.00 16.43 -29.48
N SER A 50 -12.33 17.47 -30.24
CA SER A 50 -12.20 17.43 -31.72
C SER A 50 -10.76 17.25 -32.19
N LEU A 51 -9.77 17.78 -31.47
CA LEU A 51 -8.36 17.57 -31.80
C LEU A 51 -7.88 16.19 -31.34
N ILE A 52 -8.37 15.72 -30.19
CA ILE A 52 -8.07 14.38 -29.70
C ILE A 52 -8.60 13.34 -30.68
N ASP A 53 -9.84 13.51 -31.17
CA ASP A 53 -10.46 12.67 -32.19
C ASP A 53 -9.61 12.63 -33.47
N LEU A 54 -9.21 13.80 -33.97
CA LEU A 54 -8.39 13.90 -35.16
C LEU A 54 -7.03 13.19 -34.98
N CYS A 55 -6.35 13.41 -33.85
CA CYS A 55 -5.06 12.79 -33.57
C CYS A 55 -5.17 11.26 -33.48
N LEU A 56 -6.25 10.75 -32.89
CA LEU A 56 -6.48 9.31 -32.77
C LEU A 56 -6.84 8.66 -34.12
N ILE A 57 -7.59 9.36 -34.98
CA ILE A 57 -7.91 8.90 -36.35
C ILE A 57 -6.64 8.82 -37.21
N GLU A 58 -5.74 9.80 -37.09
CA GLU A 58 -4.48 9.85 -37.82
C GLU A 58 -3.40 8.92 -37.24
N HIS A 59 -3.73 8.07 -36.26
CA HIS A 59 -2.81 7.12 -35.62
C HIS A 59 -1.54 7.76 -35.06
N VAL A 60 -1.65 8.98 -34.52
CA VAL A 60 -0.53 9.67 -33.85
C VAL A 60 -0.07 8.83 -32.65
N ASP A 61 1.25 8.74 -32.45
CA ASP A 61 1.82 8.02 -31.30
C ASP A 61 1.22 8.55 -29.98
N PRO A 62 0.46 7.73 -29.22
CA PRO A 62 -0.19 8.16 -27.99
C PRO A 62 0.78 8.33 -26.82
N ASN A 63 2.09 8.09 -27.02
CA ASN A 63 3.11 8.11 -25.99
C ASN A 63 4.01 9.35 -26.03
N GLY A 64 3.64 10.38 -26.82
CA GLY A 64 4.28 11.69 -26.77
C GLY A 64 4.40 12.23 -25.33
N ARG A 65 5.38 13.09 -25.05
CA ARG A 65 5.63 13.58 -23.69
C ARG A 65 5.76 15.10 -23.69
N ASP A 66 5.17 15.75 -22.69
CA ASP A 66 5.39 17.18 -22.48
C ASP A 66 6.75 17.47 -21.81
N ALA A 67 7.01 18.76 -21.54
CA ALA A 67 8.20 19.22 -20.85
C ALA A 67 8.36 18.65 -19.43
N GLN A 68 7.30 18.14 -18.81
CA GLN A 68 7.30 17.49 -17.49
C GLN A 68 7.42 15.96 -17.60
N GLY A 69 7.52 15.44 -18.82
CA GLY A 69 7.59 14.00 -19.09
C GLY A 69 6.23 13.30 -18.97
N ARG A 70 5.12 14.03 -18.90
CA ARG A 70 3.76 13.46 -18.78
C ARG A 70 3.30 12.99 -20.15
N THR A 71 2.71 11.79 -20.18
CA THR A 71 2.05 11.25 -21.37
C THR A 71 0.61 11.78 -21.48
N PRO A 72 -0.02 11.76 -22.67
CA PRO A 72 -1.45 12.07 -22.82
C PRO A 72 -2.31 11.26 -21.85
N LEU A 73 -1.98 9.98 -21.65
CA LEU A 73 -2.70 9.11 -20.72
C LEU A 73 -2.58 9.59 -19.26
N LEU A 74 -1.38 10.00 -18.83
CA LEU A 74 -1.18 10.54 -17.48
C LEU A 74 -1.94 11.86 -17.29
N ILE A 75 -1.98 12.71 -18.32
CA ILE A 75 -2.69 14.00 -18.27
C ILE A 75 -4.19 13.76 -18.19
N ALA A 76 -4.76 12.92 -19.07
CA ALA A 76 -6.17 12.58 -19.07
C ALA A 76 -6.62 11.98 -17.73
N THR A 77 -5.84 11.03 -17.19
CA THR A 77 -6.14 10.41 -15.88
C THR A 77 -6.03 11.40 -14.72
N SER A 78 -5.03 12.30 -14.72
CA SER A 78 -4.90 13.35 -13.70
C SER A 78 -6.00 14.43 -13.78
N GLN A 79 -6.57 14.64 -14.98
CA GLN A 79 -7.70 15.54 -15.19
C GLN A 79 -9.06 14.87 -14.93
N GLN A 80 -9.07 13.58 -14.60
CA GLN A 80 -10.29 12.76 -14.45
C GLN A 80 -11.11 12.64 -15.73
N ASP A 81 -10.49 12.87 -16.90
CA ASP A 81 -11.10 12.60 -18.20
C ASP A 81 -10.97 11.11 -18.54
N TRP A 82 -11.84 10.33 -17.90
CA TRP A 82 -11.86 8.86 -18.00
C TRP A 82 -12.21 8.37 -19.40
N LYS A 83 -13.01 9.14 -20.14
CA LYS A 83 -13.39 8.81 -21.52
C LYS A 83 -12.17 8.90 -22.43
N THR A 84 -11.42 10.00 -22.35
CA THR A 84 -10.18 10.15 -23.12
C THR A 84 -9.12 9.16 -22.66
N ALA A 85 -8.98 8.93 -21.36
CA ALA A 85 -8.04 7.95 -20.82
C ALA A 85 -8.29 6.54 -21.40
N ARG A 86 -9.56 6.09 -21.43
CA ARG A 86 -9.95 4.80 -22.03
C ARG A 86 -9.57 4.73 -23.50
N ARG A 87 -9.89 5.77 -24.27
CA ARG A 87 -9.57 5.85 -25.71
C ARG A 87 -8.07 5.81 -25.98
N LEU A 88 -7.28 6.48 -25.16
CA LEU A 88 -5.82 6.46 -25.27
C LEU A 88 -5.26 5.06 -25.01
N VAL A 89 -5.79 4.33 -24.03
CA VAL A 89 -5.39 2.93 -23.79
C VAL A 89 -5.79 2.02 -24.96
N GLU A 90 -6.99 2.20 -25.51
CA GLU A 90 -7.45 1.48 -26.71
C GLU A 90 -6.57 1.78 -27.94
N ALA A 91 -6.03 3.00 -28.03
CA ALA A 91 -5.08 3.43 -29.07
C ALA A 91 -3.63 2.94 -28.85
N GLY A 92 -3.35 2.18 -27.78
CA GLY A 92 -2.02 1.62 -27.52
C GLY A 92 -1.11 2.49 -26.65
N ALA A 93 -1.66 3.40 -25.84
CA ALA A 93 -0.89 4.13 -24.84
C ALA A 93 -0.24 3.16 -23.83
N VAL A 94 1.05 3.37 -23.55
CA VAL A 94 1.81 2.62 -22.54
C VAL A 94 1.40 3.11 -21.16
N VAL A 95 0.82 2.20 -20.37
CA VAL A 95 0.18 2.52 -19.07
C VAL A 95 1.16 2.74 -17.92
N ASP A 96 2.39 2.25 -18.05
CA ASP A 96 3.42 2.27 -16.99
C ASP A 96 4.37 3.48 -17.10
N LEU A 97 4.16 4.38 -18.07
CA LEU A 97 5.02 5.56 -18.27
C LEU A 97 4.79 6.61 -17.18
N ALA A 98 5.79 6.79 -16.33
CA ALA A 98 5.78 7.77 -15.25
C ALA A 98 6.39 9.12 -15.67
N ASP A 99 5.89 10.24 -15.14
CA ASP A 99 6.48 11.57 -15.37
C ASP A 99 7.86 11.76 -14.70
N LYS A 100 8.42 12.97 -14.78
CA LYS A 100 9.69 13.32 -14.11
C LYS A 100 9.68 13.10 -12.59
N ASN A 101 8.50 13.10 -11.97
CA ASN A 101 8.29 12.86 -10.54
C ASN A 101 8.02 11.37 -10.23
N ARG A 102 8.13 10.49 -11.22
CA ARG A 102 7.78 9.07 -11.15
C ARG A 102 6.29 8.83 -10.84
N PHE A 103 5.43 9.80 -11.14
CA PHE A 103 3.98 9.66 -11.00
C PHE A 103 3.39 8.96 -12.24
N THR A 104 2.59 7.92 -12.03
CA THR A 104 2.06 7.05 -13.10
C THR A 104 0.55 7.25 -13.30
N PRO A 105 0.00 6.90 -14.48
CA PRO A 105 -1.45 6.92 -14.71
C PRO A 105 -2.22 6.06 -13.70
N LEU A 106 -1.63 4.93 -13.27
CA LEU A 106 -2.23 4.05 -12.27
C LEU A 106 -2.33 4.74 -10.90
N MET A 107 -1.31 5.51 -10.50
CA MET A 107 -1.37 6.34 -9.29
C MET A 107 -2.44 7.42 -9.40
N ALA A 108 -2.57 8.09 -10.55
CA ALA A 108 -3.64 9.07 -10.76
C ALA A 108 -5.04 8.45 -10.62
N ALA A 109 -5.27 7.28 -11.24
CA ALA A 109 -6.53 6.55 -11.11
C ALA A 109 -6.84 6.14 -9.66
N ALA A 110 -5.82 5.69 -8.92
CA ALA A 110 -5.95 5.36 -7.50
C ALA A 110 -6.25 6.60 -6.63
N MET A 111 -5.59 7.73 -6.90
CA MET A 111 -5.77 9.00 -6.18
C MET A 111 -7.18 9.55 -6.31
N HIS A 112 -7.79 9.39 -7.48
CA HIS A 112 -9.15 9.86 -7.76
C HIS A 112 -10.21 8.79 -7.53
N GLY A 113 -9.84 7.62 -6.98
CA GLY A 113 -10.78 6.57 -6.62
C GLY A 113 -11.51 5.91 -7.80
N ASN A 114 -11.04 6.08 -9.04
CA ASN A 114 -11.70 5.50 -10.22
C ASN A 114 -11.31 4.02 -10.40
N LEU A 115 -12.15 3.13 -9.88
CA LEU A 115 -11.91 1.68 -9.92
C LEU A 115 -11.88 1.12 -11.35
N GLU A 116 -12.72 1.62 -12.26
CA GLU A 116 -12.83 1.12 -13.63
C GLU A 116 -11.54 1.36 -14.42
N ILE A 117 -11.05 2.61 -14.41
CA ILE A 117 -9.79 2.97 -15.05
C ILE A 117 -8.62 2.32 -14.34
N PHE A 118 -8.65 2.23 -13.01
CA PHE A 118 -7.62 1.52 -12.24
C PHE A 118 -7.49 0.06 -12.66
N GLN A 119 -8.60 -0.67 -12.78
CA GLN A 119 -8.61 -2.06 -13.25
C GLN A 119 -8.17 -2.19 -14.70
N LEU A 120 -8.58 -1.28 -15.57
CA LEU A 120 -8.19 -1.25 -16.98
C LEU A 120 -6.67 -1.04 -17.13
N LEU A 121 -6.09 -0.10 -16.39
CA LEU A 121 -4.65 0.14 -16.37
C LEU A 121 -3.91 -1.05 -15.75
N LEU A 122 -4.43 -1.63 -14.67
CA LEU A 122 -3.84 -2.80 -14.02
C LEU A 122 -3.82 -4.03 -14.93
N ALA A 123 -4.85 -4.23 -15.74
CA ALA A 123 -4.93 -5.34 -16.70
C ALA A 123 -3.93 -5.20 -17.86
N ARG A 124 -3.54 -3.96 -18.19
CA ARG A 124 -2.57 -3.64 -19.26
C ARG A 124 -1.14 -3.47 -18.73
N SER A 125 -0.98 -3.27 -17.42
CA SER A 125 0.31 -3.16 -16.76
C SER A 125 0.96 -4.55 -16.69
N THR A 126 2.22 -4.63 -17.10
CA THR A 126 2.98 -5.88 -17.03
C THR A 126 3.62 -6.09 -15.67
N ASN A 127 3.75 -5.03 -14.86
CA ASN A 127 4.35 -5.07 -13.53
C ASN A 127 3.75 -3.98 -12.63
N LEU A 128 2.98 -4.38 -11.62
CA LEU A 128 2.60 -3.48 -10.53
C LEU A 128 3.84 -3.15 -9.70
N HIS A 129 4.46 -2.00 -9.96
CA HIS A 129 5.52 -1.47 -9.12
C HIS A 129 4.89 -0.85 -7.86
N ALA A 130 4.27 -1.67 -7.01
CA ALA A 130 3.56 -1.21 -5.81
C ALA A 130 4.47 -0.40 -4.87
N GLU A 131 5.78 -0.64 -4.95
CA GLU A 131 6.80 0.06 -4.20
C GLU A 131 7.37 1.31 -4.89
N ALA A 132 6.99 1.59 -6.14
CA ALA A 132 7.39 2.81 -6.81
C ALA A 132 6.90 3.99 -5.98
N THR A 133 7.84 4.83 -5.57
CA THR A 133 7.56 6.06 -4.84
C THR A 133 7.67 7.23 -5.80
N CYS A 134 6.70 8.14 -5.78
CA CYS A 134 6.92 9.43 -6.42
C CYS A 134 8.00 10.23 -5.66
N THR A 135 8.45 11.34 -6.21
CA THR A 135 9.44 12.23 -5.58
C THR A 135 9.00 12.72 -4.20
N ASP A 136 7.68 12.79 -3.94
CA ASP A 136 7.11 13.14 -2.64
C ASP A 136 7.17 12.00 -1.62
N ARG A 137 7.85 10.88 -1.94
CA ARG A 137 7.92 9.64 -1.16
C ARG A 137 6.57 8.94 -0.96
N ARG A 138 5.52 9.32 -1.70
CA ARG A 138 4.25 8.61 -1.71
C ARG A 138 4.36 7.38 -2.59
N ASP A 139 3.95 6.24 -2.06
CA ASP A 139 3.80 5.00 -2.82
C ASP A 139 2.37 4.83 -3.31
N LEU A 140 2.14 3.82 -4.15
CA LEU A 140 0.81 3.56 -4.72
C LEU A 140 -0.25 3.32 -3.63
N LEU A 141 0.12 2.64 -2.53
CA LEU A 141 -0.80 2.41 -1.41
C LEU A 141 -1.18 3.72 -0.71
N GLY A 142 -0.21 4.60 -0.45
CA GLY A 142 -0.47 5.91 0.15
C GLY A 142 -1.42 6.75 -0.69
N VAL A 143 -1.24 6.75 -2.01
CA VAL A 143 -2.12 7.43 -2.96
C VAL A 143 -3.51 6.80 -3.02
N ALA A 144 -3.61 5.46 -2.99
CA ALA A 144 -4.89 4.76 -2.96
C ALA A 144 -5.71 5.06 -1.69
N LEU A 145 -5.04 5.24 -0.54
CA LEU A 145 -5.68 5.65 0.71
C LEU A 145 -6.25 7.07 0.63
N GLU A 146 -5.64 7.97 -0.15
CA GLU A 146 -6.13 9.33 -0.37
C GLU A 146 -7.37 9.37 -1.28
N GLY A 147 -7.49 8.41 -2.20
CA GLY A 147 -8.65 8.30 -3.12
C GLY A 147 -9.90 7.66 -2.52
N GLU A 148 -9.89 7.32 -1.23
CA GLU A 148 -11.03 6.82 -0.44
C GLU A 148 -11.80 5.62 -1.04
N ASN A 149 -11.22 4.90 -2.01
CA ASN A 149 -11.85 3.74 -2.62
C ASN A 149 -11.31 2.42 -2.01
N PRO A 150 -12.10 1.71 -1.18
CA PRO A 150 -11.63 0.53 -0.46
C PRO A 150 -11.27 -0.64 -1.38
N GLU A 151 -11.93 -0.77 -2.54
CA GLU A 151 -11.65 -1.84 -3.50
C GLU A 151 -10.29 -1.65 -4.19
N ILE A 152 -9.91 -0.40 -4.48
CA ILE A 152 -8.57 -0.08 -4.99
C ILE A 152 -7.53 -0.42 -3.92
N VAL A 153 -7.73 0.03 -2.68
CA VAL A 153 -6.80 -0.25 -1.57
C VAL A 153 -6.64 -1.76 -1.37
N LYS A 154 -7.75 -2.52 -1.36
CA LYS A 154 -7.74 -3.98 -1.28
C LYS A 154 -6.92 -4.61 -2.41
N THR A 155 -7.18 -4.23 -3.65
CA THR A 155 -6.46 -4.74 -4.83
C THR A 155 -4.96 -4.46 -4.74
N VAL A 156 -4.58 -3.25 -4.32
CA VAL A 156 -3.18 -2.89 -4.12
C VAL A 156 -2.54 -3.76 -3.03
N VAL A 157 -3.22 -3.94 -1.89
CA VAL A 157 -2.72 -4.75 -0.76
C VAL A 157 -2.53 -6.22 -1.15
N GLU A 158 -3.46 -6.81 -1.89
CA GLU A 158 -3.35 -8.20 -2.36
C GLU A 158 -2.11 -8.41 -3.25
N ARG A 159 -1.79 -7.42 -4.08
CA ARG A 159 -0.67 -7.44 -5.01
C ARG A 159 0.65 -6.96 -4.40
N LEU A 160 0.68 -6.50 -3.15
CA LEU A 160 1.94 -6.12 -2.48
C LEU A 160 2.87 -7.33 -2.32
N PRO A 161 4.18 -7.17 -2.53
CA PRO A 161 5.17 -8.20 -2.20
C PRO A 161 5.28 -8.41 -0.68
N LEU A 162 6.02 -9.45 -0.27
CA LEU A 162 6.37 -9.61 1.14
C LEU A 162 7.35 -8.50 1.54
N MET A 163 7.01 -7.77 2.60
CA MET A 163 7.77 -6.63 3.08
C MET A 163 8.50 -6.97 4.38
N PRO A 164 9.81 -6.69 4.50
CA PRO A 164 10.52 -6.93 5.75
C PRO A 164 10.15 -5.91 6.84
N GLN A 165 9.76 -4.70 6.44
CA GLN A 165 9.53 -3.56 7.33
C GLN A 165 8.27 -2.80 6.93
N TRP A 166 7.57 -2.25 7.93
CA TRP A 166 6.41 -1.40 7.72
C TRP A 166 6.83 -0.02 7.19
N LYS A 167 6.23 0.39 6.07
CA LYS A 167 6.27 1.78 5.54
C LYS A 167 5.15 2.62 6.18
N THR A 168 5.25 3.95 6.08
CA THR A 168 4.23 4.87 6.61
C THR A 168 2.86 4.60 6.00
N SER A 169 2.79 4.38 4.70
CA SER A 169 1.57 3.99 3.96
C SER A 169 0.94 2.70 4.48
N THR A 170 1.73 1.63 4.67
CA THR A 170 1.24 0.35 5.20
C THR A 170 0.76 0.46 6.64
N ARG A 171 1.39 1.31 7.47
CA ARG A 171 0.90 1.59 8.83
C ARG A 171 -0.43 2.34 8.79
N ARG A 172 -0.54 3.38 7.95
CA ARG A 172 -1.80 4.10 7.72
C ARG A 172 -2.92 3.18 7.23
N ALA A 173 -2.61 2.29 6.28
CA ALA A 173 -3.55 1.28 5.79
C ALA A 173 -4.02 0.34 6.91
N LEU A 174 -3.11 -0.12 7.77
CA LEU A 174 -3.46 -0.96 8.91
C LEU A 174 -4.35 -0.20 9.90
N THR A 175 -4.02 1.04 10.25
CA THR A 175 -4.83 1.86 11.15
C THR A 175 -6.23 2.09 10.59
N ALA A 176 -6.35 2.39 9.29
CA ALA A 176 -7.64 2.54 8.63
C ALA A 176 -8.44 1.22 8.64
N ALA A 177 -7.80 0.09 8.35
CA ALA A 177 -8.44 -1.22 8.39
C ALA A 177 -8.89 -1.62 9.80
N LEU A 178 -8.12 -1.27 10.83
CA LEU A 178 -8.49 -1.47 12.24
C LEU A 178 -9.71 -0.61 12.62
N GLN A 179 -9.76 0.66 12.21
CA GLN A 179 -10.90 1.54 12.45
C GLN A 179 -12.17 1.06 11.73
N ALA A 180 -12.02 0.57 10.50
CA ALA A 180 -13.12 0.01 9.71
C ALA A 180 -13.52 -1.42 10.15
N GLY A 181 -12.73 -2.09 10.98
CA GLY A 181 -12.94 -3.49 11.37
C GLY A 181 -12.76 -4.48 10.22
N ASN A 182 -12.03 -4.13 9.16
CA ASN A 182 -11.84 -4.97 7.98
C ASN A 182 -10.79 -6.08 8.25
N LYS A 183 -11.25 -7.19 8.83
CA LYS A 183 -10.40 -8.32 9.24
C LYS A 183 -9.58 -8.93 8.09
N ASP A 184 -10.13 -9.00 6.89
CA ASP A 184 -9.43 -9.62 5.76
C ASP A 184 -8.25 -8.76 5.28
N GLN A 185 -8.44 -7.45 5.26
CA GLN A 185 -7.36 -6.51 4.96
C GLN A 185 -6.28 -6.53 6.06
N ILE A 186 -6.67 -6.59 7.34
CA ILE A 186 -5.73 -6.70 8.46
C ILE A 186 -4.91 -8.00 8.33
N ARG A 187 -5.56 -9.15 8.11
CA ARG A 187 -4.89 -10.44 7.89
C ARG A 187 -3.91 -10.38 6.73
N SER A 188 -4.32 -9.81 5.61
CA SER A 188 -3.46 -9.68 4.43
C SER A 188 -2.23 -8.84 4.74
N LEU A 189 -2.40 -7.68 5.39
CA LEU A 189 -1.29 -6.82 5.79
C LEU A 189 -0.34 -7.51 6.79
N LEU A 190 -0.86 -8.16 7.81
CA LEU A 190 -0.04 -8.89 8.80
C LEU A 190 0.72 -10.05 8.15
N ARG A 191 0.09 -10.81 7.24
CA ARG A 191 0.77 -11.90 6.52
C ARG A 191 1.90 -11.41 5.62
N LYS A 192 1.79 -10.18 5.10
CA LYS A 192 2.80 -9.58 4.22
C LYS A 192 3.99 -9.00 4.97
N HIS A 193 3.93 -8.82 6.29
CA HIS A 193 4.98 -8.21 7.09
C HIS A 193 5.46 -9.15 8.19
N SER A 194 6.76 -9.40 8.26
CA SER A 194 7.34 -10.27 9.29
C SER A 194 7.50 -9.59 10.66
N THR A 195 7.56 -8.26 10.69
CA THR A 195 7.75 -7.48 11.92
C THR A 195 6.41 -7.13 12.56
N PRO A 196 6.33 -7.08 13.91
CA PRO A 196 5.10 -6.73 14.59
C PRO A 196 4.73 -5.27 14.28
N PRO A 197 3.45 -4.97 14.01
CA PRO A 197 3.03 -3.64 13.60
C PRO A 197 3.13 -2.64 14.76
N THR A 198 3.68 -1.46 14.48
CA THR A 198 3.79 -0.35 15.45
C THR A 198 2.94 0.85 14.99
N PRO A 199 2.41 1.65 15.93
CA PRO A 199 1.84 2.94 15.60
C PRO A 199 2.87 3.88 14.96
N GLU A 200 2.40 4.87 14.21
CA GLU A 200 3.29 5.83 13.55
C GLU A 200 4.09 6.66 14.56
N GLY A 201 5.40 6.73 14.37
CA GLY A 201 6.31 7.44 15.28
C GLY A 201 6.46 6.79 16.67
N ARG A 202 6.04 5.54 16.83
CA ARG A 202 6.15 4.75 18.06
C ARG A 202 6.98 3.50 17.86
N ASN A 203 7.57 3.03 18.95
CA ASN A 203 8.41 1.83 18.96
C ASN A 203 7.64 0.60 19.46
N VAL A 204 6.67 0.80 20.35
CA VAL A 204 5.93 -0.30 20.97
C VAL A 204 4.86 -0.85 20.01
N PRO A 205 4.78 -2.18 19.81
CA PRO A 205 3.78 -2.80 18.93
C PRO A 205 2.32 -2.58 19.37
N PHE A 206 1.39 -2.56 18.41
CA PHE A 206 -0.04 -2.40 18.70
C PHE A 206 -0.59 -3.43 19.70
N LEU A 207 -0.12 -4.68 19.61
CA LEU A 207 -0.55 -5.75 20.52
C LEU A 207 -0.18 -5.43 21.98
N ALA A 208 0.98 -4.83 22.22
CA ALA A 208 1.38 -4.39 23.55
C ALA A 208 0.56 -3.20 24.04
N TYR A 209 0.28 -2.22 23.17
CA TYR A 209 -0.61 -1.11 23.50
C TYR A 209 -2.02 -1.58 23.86
N SER A 210 -2.58 -2.62 23.19
CA SER A 210 -3.87 -3.16 23.61
C SER A 210 -3.86 -3.74 25.02
N LEU A 211 -2.77 -4.39 25.44
CA LEU A 211 -2.65 -4.96 26.77
C LEU A 211 -2.56 -3.83 27.82
N ALA A 212 -1.64 -2.89 27.61
CA ALA A 212 -1.45 -1.77 28.54
C ALA A 212 -2.70 -0.88 28.67
N GLY A 213 -3.42 -0.65 27.57
CA GLY A 213 -4.67 0.11 27.56
C GLY A 213 -5.94 -0.72 27.86
N ASN A 214 -5.82 -2.02 28.12
CA ASN A 214 -6.94 -2.96 28.29
C ASN A 214 -8.00 -2.90 27.17
N ASN A 215 -7.57 -2.77 25.91
CA ASN A 215 -8.45 -2.71 24.74
C ASN A 215 -8.69 -4.10 24.16
N SER A 216 -9.75 -4.77 24.62
CA SER A 216 -10.10 -6.14 24.24
C SER A 216 -10.46 -6.30 22.76
N SER A 217 -11.10 -5.28 22.17
CA SER A 217 -11.49 -5.29 20.76
C SER A 217 -10.28 -5.26 19.84
N LEU A 218 -9.33 -4.37 20.11
CA LEU A 218 -8.09 -4.28 19.34
C LEU A 218 -7.21 -5.53 19.53
N PHE A 219 -7.11 -6.01 20.77
CA PHE A 219 -6.37 -7.23 21.09
C PHE A 219 -6.90 -8.45 20.32
N SER A 220 -8.20 -8.74 20.46
CA SER A 220 -8.83 -9.91 19.84
C SER A 220 -8.81 -9.83 18.31
N THR A 221 -8.95 -8.63 17.75
CA THR A 221 -8.86 -8.41 16.31
C THR A 221 -7.46 -8.70 15.80
N LEU A 222 -6.41 -8.17 16.44
CA LEU A 222 -5.03 -8.41 16.01
C LEU A 222 -4.64 -9.88 16.14
N LEU A 223 -4.92 -10.49 17.28
CA LEU A 223 -4.58 -11.90 17.52
C LEU A 223 -5.35 -12.81 16.57
N GLY A 224 -6.67 -12.59 16.40
CA GLY A 224 -7.50 -13.33 15.46
C GLY A 224 -7.17 -13.09 13.97
N CYS A 225 -6.39 -12.05 13.67
CA CYS A 225 -5.87 -11.79 12.33
C CYS A 225 -4.43 -12.30 12.11
N GLY A 226 -3.83 -12.94 13.12
CA GLY A 226 -2.50 -13.56 13.00
C GLY A 226 -1.34 -12.70 13.49
N ALA A 227 -1.58 -11.74 14.40
CA ALA A 227 -0.48 -11.08 15.11
C ALA A 227 0.32 -12.09 15.94
N ASP A 228 1.65 -11.96 15.94
CA ASP A 228 2.54 -12.89 16.64
C ASP A 228 2.36 -12.78 18.17
N PRO A 229 1.91 -13.84 18.86
CA PRO A 229 1.75 -13.83 20.31
C PRO A 229 3.09 -13.85 21.07
N ASN A 230 4.21 -14.09 20.37
CA ASN A 230 5.57 -14.03 20.91
C ASN A 230 6.25 -12.67 20.66
N THR A 231 5.47 -11.66 20.27
CA THR A 231 5.97 -10.30 20.05
C THR A 231 6.80 -9.82 21.25
N VAL A 232 8.03 -9.41 20.96
CA VAL A 232 8.99 -8.87 21.94
C VAL A 232 8.85 -7.36 22.01
N LEU A 233 8.90 -6.82 23.23
CA LEU A 233 8.89 -5.39 23.49
C LEU A 233 10.24 -4.76 23.14
N PRO A 234 10.24 -3.54 22.57
CA PRO A 234 11.48 -2.84 22.24
C PRO A 234 12.24 -2.45 23.51
N SER A 235 13.57 -2.38 23.44
CA SER A 235 14.40 -1.93 24.57
C SER A 235 14.17 -0.47 24.96
N ARG A 236 13.61 0.34 24.07
CA ARG A 236 13.18 1.72 24.37
C ARG A 236 11.68 1.80 24.15
N CYS A 237 10.93 1.72 25.24
CA CYS A 237 9.50 1.90 25.22
C CYS A 237 9.12 3.39 25.18
N ASP A 238 7.96 3.67 24.59
CA ASP A 238 7.45 5.02 24.46
C ASP A 238 6.93 5.54 25.83
N LYS A 239 7.06 6.84 26.09
CA LYS A 239 6.67 7.43 27.39
C LYS A 239 5.17 7.29 27.68
N ASP A 240 4.35 7.40 26.64
CA ASP A 240 2.90 7.23 26.74
C ASP A 240 2.53 5.77 27.07
N PHE A 241 3.21 4.79 26.48
CA PHE A 241 3.06 3.39 26.84
C PHE A 241 3.38 3.12 28.31
N LEU A 242 4.52 3.62 28.79
CA LEU A 242 4.93 3.44 30.19
C LEU A 242 3.95 4.09 31.18
N ALA A 243 3.33 5.21 30.79
CA ALA A 243 2.33 5.89 31.60
C ALA A 243 1.06 5.03 31.82
N LEU A 244 0.73 4.14 30.87
CA LEU A 244 -0.41 3.22 30.97
C LEU A 244 -0.17 2.07 31.96
N LEU A 245 1.08 1.76 32.30
CA LEU A 245 1.40 0.64 33.20
C LEU A 245 1.14 1.04 34.66
N PRO A 246 0.32 0.30 35.44
CA PRO A 246 -0.08 0.73 36.78
C PRO A 246 1.03 0.55 37.83
N SER A 247 1.86 -0.48 37.71
CA SER A 247 2.84 -0.87 38.73
C SER A 247 4.25 -0.33 38.43
N LYS A 248 4.91 0.22 39.46
CA LYS A 248 6.30 0.71 39.36
C LYS A 248 7.30 -0.43 39.13
N SER A 249 7.06 -1.60 39.71
CA SER A 249 7.88 -2.80 39.51
C SER A 249 7.85 -3.25 38.05
N LEU A 250 6.66 -3.37 37.45
CA LEU A 250 6.53 -3.74 36.04
C LEU A 250 7.20 -2.74 35.09
N ARG A 251 7.10 -1.43 35.40
CA ARG A 251 7.80 -0.39 34.62
C ARG A 251 9.32 -0.59 34.64
N SER A 252 9.90 -0.87 35.82
CA SER A 252 11.33 -1.16 35.93
C SER A 252 11.71 -2.38 35.08
N TYR A 253 10.95 -3.48 35.12
CA TYR A 253 11.24 -4.64 34.26
C TYR A 253 11.16 -4.33 32.76
N VAL A 254 10.19 -3.53 32.33
CA VAL A 254 10.01 -3.13 30.93
C VAL A 254 11.15 -2.22 30.45
N GLU A 255 11.68 -1.36 31.31
CA GLU A 255 12.74 -0.41 30.97
C GLU A 255 14.15 -1.03 31.07
N GLU A 256 14.35 -1.92 32.03
CA GLU A 256 15.67 -2.42 32.42
C GLU A 256 16.04 -3.76 31.77
N ASP A 257 15.05 -4.59 31.44
CA ASP A 257 15.28 -5.92 30.86
C ASP A 257 14.97 -5.96 29.35
N ARG A 258 15.52 -6.96 28.66
CA ARG A 258 15.34 -7.23 27.24
C ARG A 258 14.75 -8.61 27.05
N ASN A 259 14.19 -8.85 25.85
CA ASN A 259 13.43 -10.08 25.53
C ASN A 259 12.10 -10.21 26.29
N LEU A 260 11.60 -9.13 26.89
CA LEU A 260 10.28 -9.09 27.48
C LEU A 260 9.22 -9.27 26.39
N THR A 261 8.30 -10.21 26.56
CA THR A 261 7.24 -10.51 25.57
C THR A 261 5.89 -9.96 26.01
N VAL A 262 4.94 -9.91 25.07
CA VAL A 262 3.54 -9.55 25.36
C VAL A 262 2.88 -10.49 26.38
N VAL A 263 3.30 -11.76 26.48
CA VAL A 263 2.83 -12.69 27.53
C VAL A 263 3.34 -12.32 28.90
N MET A 264 4.63 -11.99 29.00
CA MET A 264 5.20 -11.49 30.25
C MET A 264 4.52 -10.20 30.70
N LEU A 265 4.19 -9.32 29.75
CA LEU A 265 3.43 -8.10 30.02
C LEU A 265 2.01 -8.41 30.52
N ALA A 266 1.26 -9.28 29.86
CA ALA A 266 -0.08 -9.67 30.29
C ALA A 266 -0.08 -10.34 31.68
N ALA A 267 0.95 -11.16 31.95
CA ALA A 267 1.16 -11.79 33.25
C ALA A 267 1.44 -10.77 34.36
N GLY A 268 2.34 -9.81 34.10
CA GLY A 268 2.67 -8.73 35.04
C GLY A 268 1.57 -7.67 35.22
N LEU A 269 0.59 -7.60 34.29
CA LEU A 269 -0.62 -6.79 34.43
C LEU A 269 -1.78 -7.55 35.10
N GLY A 270 -1.64 -8.86 35.33
CA GLY A 270 -2.70 -9.70 35.89
C GLY A 270 -3.92 -9.86 34.99
N GLN A 271 -3.73 -9.77 33.66
CA GLN A 271 -4.81 -9.85 32.67
C GLN A 271 -5.04 -11.29 32.23
N ASP A 272 -5.73 -12.06 33.07
CA ASP A 272 -5.92 -13.51 32.91
C ASP A 272 -6.52 -13.92 31.55
N ASP A 273 -7.48 -13.15 31.04
CA ASP A 273 -8.18 -13.48 29.79
C ASP A 273 -7.29 -13.28 28.55
N TYR A 274 -6.52 -12.19 28.51
CA TYR A 274 -5.53 -11.99 27.45
C TYR A 274 -4.40 -12.99 27.56
N LEU A 275 -3.99 -13.33 28.77
CA LEU A 275 -2.96 -14.34 29.02
C LEU A 275 -3.38 -15.70 28.47
N ARG A 276 -4.61 -16.15 28.74
CA ARG A 276 -5.15 -17.38 28.14
C ARG A 276 -5.18 -17.30 26.61
N ALA A 277 -5.71 -16.22 26.06
CA ALA A 277 -5.78 -16.05 24.61
C ALA A 277 -4.40 -16.09 23.94
N LEU A 278 -3.36 -15.49 24.55
CA LEU A 278 -1.99 -15.56 24.03
C LEU A 278 -1.42 -16.98 24.09
N LEU A 279 -1.68 -17.72 25.17
CA LEU A 279 -1.24 -19.10 25.31
C LEU A 279 -1.93 -20.03 24.31
N ASP A 280 -3.24 -19.86 24.11
CA ASP A 280 -4.03 -20.59 23.11
C ASP A 280 -3.53 -20.30 21.69
N ALA A 281 -3.06 -19.07 21.44
CA ALA A 281 -2.44 -18.68 20.17
C ALA A 281 -1.00 -19.20 19.98
N GLY A 282 -0.43 -19.91 20.97
CA GLY A 282 0.91 -20.50 20.88
C GLY A 282 2.05 -19.63 21.43
N ALA A 283 1.75 -18.72 22.37
CA ALA A 283 2.81 -18.02 23.06
C ALA A 283 3.68 -18.92 23.94
N ASN A 284 4.98 -18.62 23.96
CA ASN A 284 5.95 -19.32 24.78
C ASN A 284 6.02 -18.76 26.20
N ARG A 285 5.35 -19.45 27.15
CA ARG A 285 5.41 -19.15 28.60
C ARG A 285 6.78 -19.35 29.25
N ASN A 286 7.67 -20.13 28.63
CA ASN A 286 8.98 -20.51 29.21
C ASN A 286 10.13 -19.68 28.67
N ARG A 287 9.87 -18.68 27.81
CA ARG A 287 10.91 -17.75 27.37
C ARG A 287 11.41 -16.99 28.60
N LEU A 288 12.72 -16.75 28.65
CA LEU A 288 13.35 -15.99 29.72
C LEU A 288 13.75 -14.61 29.22
N THR A 289 13.70 -13.62 30.12
CA THR A 289 14.31 -12.32 29.90
C THR A 289 15.85 -12.43 29.94
N SER A 290 16.54 -11.34 29.58
CA SER A 290 17.98 -11.40 29.34
C SER A 290 18.80 -11.11 30.59
N ARG A 291 18.42 -10.08 31.34
CA ARG A 291 19.15 -9.59 32.51
C ARG A 291 18.79 -10.43 33.74
N ASP A 292 17.51 -10.48 34.07
CA ASP A 292 17.05 -11.11 35.32
C ASP A 292 16.69 -12.60 35.13
N LYS A 293 16.71 -13.08 33.88
CA LYS A 293 16.37 -14.46 33.49
C LYS A 293 14.99 -14.90 33.99
N MET A 294 14.05 -13.96 34.04
CA MET A 294 12.69 -14.22 34.51
C MET A 294 11.82 -14.76 33.38
N SER A 295 10.98 -15.73 33.71
CA SER A 295 9.87 -16.19 32.89
C SER A 295 8.62 -15.33 33.12
N ALA A 296 7.56 -15.57 32.32
CA ALA A 296 6.26 -14.96 32.57
C ALA A 296 5.69 -15.32 33.95
N LEU A 297 6.03 -16.52 34.46
CA LEU A 297 5.59 -16.99 35.78
C LEU A 297 6.26 -16.20 36.90
N ASP A 298 7.57 -15.96 36.78
CA ASP A 298 8.34 -15.21 37.78
C ASP A 298 7.82 -13.76 37.88
N ILE A 299 7.55 -13.12 36.73
CA ILE A 299 6.98 -11.77 36.68
C ILE A 299 5.57 -11.74 37.31
N ALA A 300 4.71 -12.73 37.05
CA ALA A 300 3.39 -12.83 37.69
C ALA A 300 3.50 -12.97 39.21
N ALA A 301 4.47 -13.74 39.70
CA ALA A 301 4.72 -13.92 41.12
C ALA A 301 5.22 -12.63 41.79
N GLU A 302 6.21 -11.96 41.21
CA GLU A 302 6.77 -10.68 41.71
C GLU A 302 5.74 -9.55 41.75
N THR A 303 4.84 -9.52 40.76
CA THR A 303 3.74 -8.54 40.72
C THR A 303 2.54 -8.91 41.61
N GLY A 304 2.53 -10.10 42.21
CA GLY A 304 1.45 -10.56 43.09
C GLY A 304 0.20 -11.05 42.36
N HIS A 305 0.27 -11.31 41.05
CA HIS A 305 -0.85 -11.76 40.23
C HIS A 305 -0.99 -13.28 40.22
N TRP A 306 -1.53 -13.83 41.32
CA TRP A 306 -1.64 -15.28 41.53
C TRP A 306 -2.48 -16.01 40.47
N ARG A 307 -3.53 -15.38 39.92
CA ARG A 307 -4.37 -16.00 38.86
C ARG A 307 -3.59 -16.17 37.56
N ALA A 308 -2.81 -15.16 37.20
CA ALA A 308 -1.91 -15.23 36.05
C ALA A 308 -0.87 -16.36 36.24
N ALA A 309 -0.29 -16.48 37.44
CA ALA A 309 0.62 -17.56 37.78
C ALA A 309 -0.04 -18.95 37.64
N GLN A 310 -1.28 -19.09 38.13
CA GLN A 310 -2.07 -20.33 38.00
C GLN A 310 -2.35 -20.69 36.53
N VAL A 311 -2.68 -19.71 35.69
CA VAL A 311 -2.88 -19.91 34.25
C VAL A 311 -1.57 -20.39 33.58
N LEU A 312 -0.44 -19.77 33.91
CA LEU A 312 0.87 -20.14 33.36
C LEU A 312 1.31 -21.56 33.73
N LEU A 313 1.01 -21.98 34.97
CA LEU A 313 1.26 -23.34 35.46
C LEU A 313 0.37 -24.41 34.81
N GLY A 314 -0.62 -24.03 33.98
CA GLY A 314 -1.49 -24.98 33.27
C GLY A 314 -2.64 -25.53 34.11
N GLY A 315 -3.00 -24.84 35.19
CA GLY A 315 -4.02 -25.28 36.15
C GLY A 315 -3.40 -25.84 37.42
N GLY A 316 -3.75 -25.23 38.55
CA GLY A 316 -3.44 -25.66 39.91
C GLY A 316 -4.51 -25.11 40.87
N PRO A 317 -4.63 -25.57 42.12
CA PRO A 317 -5.59 -25.00 43.07
C PRO A 317 -5.27 -23.53 43.39
N SER A 318 -6.28 -22.73 43.82
CA SER A 318 -6.07 -21.36 44.28
C SER A 318 -5.07 -21.32 45.45
N PRO A 319 -4.35 -20.20 45.68
CA PRO A 319 -3.45 -20.05 46.84
C PRO A 319 -4.15 -20.36 48.16
N ASP A 320 -5.45 -20.02 48.28
CA ASP A 320 -6.27 -20.31 49.45
C ASP A 320 -6.45 -21.82 49.71
N ARG A 321 -6.31 -22.64 48.67
CA ARG A 321 -6.29 -24.11 48.72
C ARG A 321 -4.87 -24.69 48.85
N LEU A 322 -3.83 -23.91 48.55
CA LEU A 322 -2.44 -24.22 48.90
C LEU A 322 -2.18 -23.79 50.34
N ARG A 323 -2.97 -24.32 51.29
CA ARG A 323 -2.53 -24.30 52.68
C ARG A 323 -1.27 -25.17 52.73
N LEU A 324 -0.12 -24.53 52.93
CA LEU A 324 1.02 -25.20 53.55
C LEU A 324 0.53 -25.69 54.91
N GLU A 325 0.05 -26.93 54.97
CA GLU A 325 0.04 -27.66 56.22
C GLU A 325 1.49 -27.84 56.61
N ILE A 326 2.04 -26.86 57.35
CA ILE A 326 3.25 -27.06 58.13
C ILE A 326 2.85 -28.12 59.15
N SER A 327 3.03 -29.37 58.78
CA SER A 327 2.78 -30.49 59.68
C SER A 327 3.85 -30.44 60.76
N LEU A 328 3.56 -29.71 61.84
CA LEU A 328 4.37 -29.65 63.06
C LEU A 328 4.57 -31.06 63.67
N ALA A 329 3.80 -32.06 63.20
CA ALA A 329 3.98 -33.47 63.54
C ALA A 329 5.25 -34.12 62.93
N LEU A 330 5.87 -33.49 61.92
CA LEU A 330 7.11 -33.96 61.28
C LEU A 330 8.39 -33.25 61.78
N GLN A 331 8.28 -32.33 62.74
CA GLN A 331 9.41 -31.66 63.39
C GLN A 331 9.74 -32.26 64.78
N ARG A 332 9.67 -33.58 64.94
CA ARG A 332 10.25 -34.26 66.11
C ARG A 332 11.64 -34.77 65.80
#